data_AF-A0AAW0VZX8-F1
#
_entry.id   AF-A0AAW0VZX8-F1
#
_cell.length_a   1.000
_cell.length_b   1.000
_cell.length_c   1.000
_cell.angle_alpha   90.00
_cell.angle_beta   90.00
_cell.angle_gamma   90.00
#
_symmetry.space_group_name_H-M   'P 1'
#
loop_
_entity.id
_entity.type
_entity.pdbx_description
1 polymer ?
#
loop_
_entity_poly.entity_id
_entity_poly.type
_entity_poly.pdbx_seq_one_letter_code
_entity_poly.pdbx_strand_id
1 'polypeptide(L)'
;PSKYCPRRNGIFSDPDPAVCTRFYTCIKGLHTVTDCTSGLHFDEQTGICNWPEQVARSGCEEDKMAACTNNGAFCCTGERVINAAGVELPHPTYINPDDCQKFYVCLNGQTPQESSCSLGQVYNELTTMCDFPENVPECKGWYKDHPEFAEYYYEDTNLGSDSGTEDTPA
;
A
#
# COMPACT_ATOMS: atom_id res chain seq x y z
N PRO A 1 -21.32 -34.87 9.35
CA PRO A 1 -20.54 -33.85 10.09
C PRO A 1 -19.09 -34.33 10.22
N SER A 2 -18.13 -33.43 10.11
CA SER A 2 -16.70 -33.69 10.27
C SER A 2 -16.05 -32.48 10.96
N LYS A 3 -14.75 -32.56 11.29
CA LYS A 3 -14.00 -31.47 11.94
C LYS A 3 -14.16 -30.13 11.21
N TYR A 4 -14.12 -30.14 9.88
CA TYR A 4 -14.20 -28.94 9.03
C TYR A 4 -15.61 -28.69 8.46
N CYS A 5 -16.55 -29.60 8.71
CA CYS A 5 -17.95 -29.48 8.29
C CYS A 5 -18.88 -29.66 9.50
N PRO A 6 -19.10 -28.60 10.30
CA PRO A 6 -20.08 -28.59 11.39
C PRO A 6 -21.47 -29.05 10.92
N ARG A 7 -21.86 -28.68 9.70
CA ARG A 7 -23.08 -29.17 9.02
C ARG A 7 -22.73 -29.88 7.71
N ARG A 8 -23.70 -30.63 7.18
CA ARG A 8 -23.50 -31.41 5.93
C ARG A 8 -23.23 -30.53 4.72
N ASN A 9 -23.82 -29.33 4.67
CA ASN A 9 -23.63 -28.39 3.58
C ASN A 9 -23.43 -26.99 4.16
N GLY A 10 -22.64 -26.16 3.49
CA GLY A 10 -22.38 -24.78 3.88
C GLY A 10 -20.91 -24.41 3.71
N ILE A 11 -20.57 -23.17 4.04
CA ILE A 11 -19.21 -22.67 4.08
C ILE A 11 -18.89 -22.34 5.54
N PHE A 12 -17.78 -22.84 6.05
CA PHE A 12 -17.45 -22.75 7.47
C PHE A 12 -16.01 -22.27 7.67
N SER A 13 -15.78 -21.56 8.77
CA SER A 13 -14.45 -21.11 9.17
C SER A 13 -13.53 -22.28 9.54
N ASP A 14 -12.23 -21.99 9.62
CA ASP A 14 -11.29 -22.93 10.23
C ASP A 14 -11.67 -23.21 11.70
N PRO A 15 -11.66 -24.48 12.14
CA PRO A 15 -11.87 -24.83 13.54
C PRO A 15 -10.79 -24.28 14.48
N ASP A 16 -9.60 -23.95 13.97
CA ASP A 16 -8.58 -23.22 14.72
C ASP A 16 -8.92 -21.71 14.69
N PRO A 17 -9.20 -21.07 15.85
CA PRO A 17 -9.54 -19.66 15.90
C PRO A 17 -8.42 -18.73 15.45
N ALA A 18 -7.16 -19.18 15.43
CA ALA A 18 -6.02 -18.39 14.94
C ALA A 18 -5.89 -18.40 13.41
N VAL A 19 -6.62 -19.27 12.69
CA VAL A 19 -6.55 -19.37 11.23
C VAL A 19 -7.72 -18.59 10.61
N CYS A 20 -7.46 -17.34 10.28
CA CYS A 20 -8.49 -16.36 9.87
C CYS A 20 -8.71 -16.27 8.36
N THR A 21 -7.70 -16.63 7.57
CA THR A 21 -7.67 -16.48 6.12
C THR A 21 -8.20 -17.70 5.37
N ARG A 22 -8.61 -18.77 6.06
CA ARG A 22 -9.03 -20.04 5.44
C ARG A 22 -10.47 -20.39 5.75
N PHE A 23 -11.14 -20.99 4.77
CA PHE A 23 -12.49 -21.52 4.93
C PHE A 23 -12.71 -22.83 4.18
N TYR A 24 -13.81 -23.50 4.52
CA TYR A 24 -14.16 -24.82 4.05
C TYR A 24 -15.55 -24.83 3.41
N THR A 25 -15.61 -25.20 2.14
CA THR A 25 -16.90 -25.44 1.45
C THR A 25 -17.28 -26.90 1.58
N CYS A 26 -18.41 -27.17 2.23
CA CYS A 26 -18.88 -28.51 2.55
C CYS A 26 -20.04 -28.94 1.66
N ILE A 27 -19.95 -30.16 1.13
CA ILE A 27 -21.02 -30.85 0.39
C ILE A 27 -21.14 -32.27 0.93
N LYS A 28 -22.31 -32.63 1.46
CA LYS A 28 -22.59 -33.92 2.12
C LYS A 28 -21.59 -34.28 3.23
N GLY A 29 -20.94 -33.29 3.85
CA GLY A 29 -19.95 -33.43 4.91
C GLY A 29 -18.50 -33.63 4.44
N LEU A 30 -18.25 -33.62 3.14
CA LEU A 30 -16.92 -33.54 2.53
C LEU A 30 -16.59 -32.07 2.28
N HIS A 31 -15.35 -31.63 2.53
CA HIS A 31 -14.93 -30.24 2.37
C HIS A 31 -13.90 -30.08 1.26
N THR A 32 -13.92 -28.89 0.65
CA THR A 32 -12.77 -28.31 -0.05
C THR A 32 -12.27 -27.11 0.73
N VAL A 33 -10.96 -26.88 0.70
CA VAL A 33 -10.31 -25.75 1.37
C VAL A 33 -10.09 -24.60 0.38
N THR A 34 -10.30 -23.39 0.84
CA THR A 34 -10.01 -22.16 0.09
C THR A 34 -9.38 -21.15 1.04
N ASP A 35 -8.29 -20.51 0.60
CA ASP A 35 -7.70 -19.38 1.30
C ASP A 35 -8.21 -18.07 0.67
N CYS A 36 -8.48 -17.08 1.52
CA CYS A 36 -8.77 -15.71 1.15
C CYS A 36 -7.54 -15.05 0.53
N THR A 37 -7.77 -14.04 -0.30
CA THR A 37 -6.70 -13.18 -0.81
C THR A 37 -5.94 -12.55 0.35
N SER A 38 -4.64 -12.28 0.15
CA SER A 38 -3.76 -11.74 1.19
C SER A 38 -4.36 -10.55 1.91
N GLY A 39 -4.42 -10.63 3.25
CA GLY A 39 -4.95 -9.57 4.12
C GLY A 39 -6.47 -9.62 4.36
N LEU A 40 -7.22 -10.56 3.77
CA LEU A 40 -8.65 -10.71 4.02
C LEU A 40 -8.95 -11.90 4.94
N HIS A 41 -9.95 -11.73 5.80
CA HIS A 41 -10.44 -12.74 6.73
C HIS A 41 -11.75 -13.31 6.23
N PHE A 42 -11.95 -14.62 6.41
CA PHE A 42 -13.23 -15.23 6.10
C PHE A 42 -14.29 -14.81 7.14
N ASP A 43 -15.38 -14.23 6.65
CA ASP A 43 -16.56 -13.88 7.43
C ASP A 43 -17.63 -14.94 7.22
N GLU A 44 -17.82 -15.81 8.19
CA GLU A 44 -18.83 -16.88 8.13
C GLU A 44 -20.27 -16.35 8.14
N GLN A 45 -20.51 -15.13 8.64
CA GLN A 45 -21.87 -14.55 8.63
C GLN A 45 -22.30 -14.16 7.22
N THR A 46 -21.38 -13.59 6.45
CA THR A 46 -21.64 -13.16 5.06
C THR A 46 -21.24 -14.21 4.03
N GLY A 47 -20.39 -15.16 4.40
CA GLY A 47 -19.88 -16.23 3.54
C GLY A 47 -18.80 -15.78 2.55
N ILE A 48 -18.18 -14.62 2.77
CA ILE A 48 -17.15 -14.05 1.89
C ILE A 48 -15.90 -13.65 2.68
N CYS A 49 -14.81 -13.38 1.96
CA CYS A 49 -13.60 -12.80 2.54
C CYS A 49 -13.77 -11.28 2.65
N ASN A 50 -13.73 -10.75 3.87
CA ASN A 50 -13.87 -9.33 4.20
C ASN A 50 -12.61 -8.81 4.90
N TRP A 51 -12.55 -7.50 5.08
CA TRP A 51 -11.48 -6.87 5.85
C TRP A 51 -11.53 -7.32 7.32
N PRO A 52 -10.38 -7.56 7.97
CA PRO A 52 -10.31 -8.03 9.36
C PRO A 52 -11.19 -7.24 10.33
N GLU A 53 -11.28 -5.92 10.16
CA GLU A 53 -12.11 -5.04 11.01
C GLU A 53 -13.62 -5.32 10.92
N GLN A 54 -14.07 -5.88 9.81
CA GLN A 54 -15.48 -6.22 9.56
C GLN A 54 -15.81 -7.64 10.03
N VAL A 55 -14.78 -8.48 10.27
CA VAL A 55 -14.97 -9.87 10.67
C VAL A 55 -14.93 -9.98 12.20
N ALA A 56 -16.11 -10.20 12.79
CA ALA A 56 -16.25 -10.41 14.23
C ALA A 56 -15.84 -11.83 14.66
N ARG A 57 -14.60 -12.26 14.36
CA ARG A 57 -14.06 -13.57 14.74
C ARG A 57 -12.94 -13.41 15.77
N SER A 58 -13.16 -13.97 16.97
CA SER A 58 -12.18 -14.00 18.05
C SER A 58 -10.96 -14.85 17.66
N GLY A 59 -9.75 -14.41 18.03
CA GLY A 59 -8.49 -15.07 17.68
C GLY A 59 -7.82 -14.51 16.42
N CYS A 60 -8.50 -13.60 15.72
CA CYS A 60 -7.99 -12.84 14.58
C CYS A 60 -7.56 -11.41 14.94
N GLU A 61 -7.45 -11.11 16.24
CA GLU A 61 -7.18 -9.77 16.75
C GLU A 61 -5.72 -9.35 16.58
N GLU A 62 -4.83 -10.32 16.41
CA GLU A 62 -3.38 -10.11 16.24
C GLU A 62 -3.03 -9.65 14.81
N ASP A 63 -3.95 -9.83 13.85
CA ASP A 63 -3.84 -9.25 12.50
C ASP A 63 -4.16 -7.75 12.46
N LYS A 64 -4.35 -7.09 13.60
CA LYS A 64 -4.20 -5.63 13.69
C LYS A 64 -2.77 -5.16 13.36
N MET A 65 -1.81 -6.08 13.24
CA MET A 65 -0.50 -5.85 12.60
C MET A 65 -0.59 -5.66 11.07
N ALA A 66 -1.75 -5.86 10.43
CA ALA A 66 -1.96 -5.61 9.00
C ALA A 66 -1.98 -4.12 8.62
N ALA A 67 -1.84 -3.20 9.59
CA ALA A 67 -1.61 -1.81 9.31
C ALA A 67 -0.14 -1.48 8.97
N CYS A 68 0.74 -2.48 8.94
CA CYS A 68 2.16 -2.29 8.65
C CYS A 68 2.57 -2.86 7.28
N THR A 69 3.65 -2.33 6.71
CA THR A 69 4.30 -2.92 5.53
C THR A 69 4.80 -4.33 5.85
N ASN A 70 5.00 -5.18 4.83
CA ASN A 70 5.41 -6.58 5.02
C ASN A 70 6.71 -6.76 5.83
N ASN A 71 7.59 -5.76 5.84
CA ASN A 71 8.83 -5.73 6.61
C ASN A 71 8.71 -4.98 7.96
N GLY A 72 7.54 -4.44 8.29
CA GLY A 72 7.30 -3.64 9.49
C GLY A 72 7.97 -2.27 9.50
N ALA A 73 8.51 -1.80 8.37
CA ALA A 73 9.22 -0.52 8.28
C ALA A 73 8.30 0.70 8.48
N PHE A 74 7.03 0.59 8.07
CA PHE A 74 6.05 1.64 8.23
C PHE A 74 4.70 1.06 8.64
N CYS A 75 3.96 1.79 9.48
CA CYS A 75 2.60 1.43 9.86
C CYS A 75 1.66 2.63 9.76
N CYS A 76 0.48 2.40 9.16
CA CYS A 76 -0.63 3.32 9.24
C CYS A 76 -1.18 3.36 10.67
N THR A 77 -1.60 4.54 11.11
CA THR A 77 -2.08 4.75 12.48
C THR A 77 -3.53 4.31 12.67
N GLY A 78 -4.30 4.10 11.60
CA GLY A 78 -5.74 3.85 11.66
C GLY A 78 -6.56 5.07 12.07
N GLU A 79 -5.91 6.22 12.30
CA GLU A 79 -6.56 7.44 12.75
C GLU A 79 -7.18 8.21 11.59
N ARG A 80 -8.26 8.95 11.89
CA ARG A 80 -8.89 9.86 10.93
C ARG A 80 -8.00 11.07 10.73
N VAL A 81 -7.41 11.19 9.54
CA VAL A 81 -6.56 12.32 9.18
C VAL A 81 -7.40 13.40 8.50
N ILE A 82 -7.28 14.63 8.97
CA ILE A 82 -7.97 15.79 8.43
C ILE A 82 -6.92 16.80 7.96
N ASN A 83 -7.02 17.26 6.72
CA ASN A 83 -6.10 18.26 6.19
C ASN A 83 -6.41 19.67 6.75
N ALA A 84 -5.56 20.65 6.45
CA ALA A 84 -5.74 22.02 6.90
C ALA A 84 -7.06 22.67 6.45
N ALA A 85 -7.70 22.14 5.39
CA ALA A 85 -8.99 22.60 4.90
C ALA A 85 -10.19 21.97 5.62
N GLY A 86 -9.96 21.12 6.64
CA GLY A 86 -11.02 20.43 7.37
C GLY A 86 -11.61 19.23 6.62
N VAL A 87 -10.95 18.78 5.55
CA VAL A 87 -11.41 17.64 4.75
C VAL A 87 -10.74 16.37 5.28
N GLU A 88 -11.56 15.37 5.59
CA GLU A 88 -11.09 14.03 5.93
C GLU A 88 -10.41 13.39 4.73
N LEU A 89 -9.18 12.91 4.92
CA LEU A 89 -8.42 12.20 3.93
C LEU A 89 -8.69 10.70 4.09
N PRO A 90 -9.46 10.05 3.20
CA PRO A 90 -9.68 8.61 3.28
C PRO A 90 -8.40 7.82 3.02
N HIS A 91 -7.44 8.42 2.30
CA HIS A 91 -6.16 7.83 1.95
C HIS A 91 -5.02 8.79 2.33
N PRO A 92 -4.69 8.92 3.63
CA PRO A 92 -3.59 9.79 4.04
C PRO A 92 -2.27 9.25 3.49
N THR A 93 -1.37 10.18 3.20
CA THR A 93 -0.06 9.90 2.61
C THR A 93 1.05 10.37 3.52
N TYR A 94 2.17 9.64 3.52
CA TYR A 94 3.29 9.83 4.44
C TYR A 94 4.62 9.65 3.72
N ILE A 95 5.62 10.44 4.08
CA ILE A 95 6.98 10.31 3.53
C ILE A 95 7.60 8.95 3.89
N ASN A 96 8.39 8.38 2.98
CA ASN A 96 9.28 7.27 3.31
C ASN A 96 10.55 7.83 3.97
N PRO A 97 10.88 7.44 5.22
CA PRO A 97 12.02 8.01 5.95
C PRO A 97 13.39 7.66 5.35
N ASP A 98 13.46 6.61 4.54
CA ASP A 98 14.71 6.10 3.97
C ASP A 98 14.89 6.50 2.49
N ASP A 99 13.83 6.94 1.81
CA ASP A 99 13.83 7.16 0.37
C ASP A 99 12.91 8.34 -0.03
N CYS A 100 13.50 9.49 -0.37
CA CYS A 100 12.77 10.70 -0.72
C CYS A 100 11.91 10.57 -1.98
N GLN A 101 12.20 9.62 -2.87
CA GLN A 101 11.35 9.38 -4.05
C GLN A 101 10.08 8.61 -3.66
N LYS A 102 10.09 7.93 -2.51
CA LYS A 102 9.00 7.06 -2.07
C LYS A 102 8.14 7.70 -1.00
N PHE A 103 6.91 7.20 -0.94
CA PHE A 103 5.92 7.57 0.06
C PHE A 103 4.96 6.41 0.29
N TYR A 104 4.25 6.46 1.40
CA TYR A 104 3.21 5.50 1.75
C TYR A 104 1.84 6.11 1.55
N VAL A 105 0.91 5.33 1.01
CA VAL A 105 -0.52 5.62 0.92
C VAL A 105 -1.24 4.67 1.86
N CYS A 106 -1.94 5.18 2.86
CA CYS A 106 -2.74 4.37 3.76
C CYS A 106 -4.16 4.21 3.22
N LEU A 107 -4.45 3.10 2.55
CA LEU A 107 -5.80 2.84 2.05
C LEU A 107 -6.78 2.71 3.22
N ASN A 108 -7.84 3.52 3.19
CA ASN A 108 -8.79 3.72 4.29
C ASN A 108 -8.14 3.99 5.66
N GLY A 109 -6.95 4.59 5.68
CA GLY A 109 -6.19 4.86 6.90
C GLY A 109 -5.52 3.62 7.53
N GLN A 110 -5.62 2.45 6.90
CA GLN A 110 -5.21 1.18 7.51
C GLN A 110 -4.14 0.46 6.70
N THR A 111 -4.33 0.22 5.40
CA THR A 111 -3.38 -0.62 4.63
C THR A 111 -2.29 0.25 4.00
N PRO A 112 -1.02 0.13 4.42
CA PRO A 112 0.07 0.89 3.81
C PRO A 112 0.40 0.31 2.44
N GLN A 113 0.40 1.17 1.42
CA GLN A 113 0.95 0.88 0.11
C GLN A 113 2.12 1.81 -0.18
N GLU A 114 3.26 1.23 -0.53
CA GLU A 114 4.40 2.03 -0.99
C GLU A 114 4.16 2.49 -2.43
N SER A 115 4.50 3.73 -2.70
CA SER A 115 4.41 4.37 -4.00
C SER A 115 5.63 5.25 -4.24
N SER A 116 5.85 5.64 -5.48
CA SER A 116 7.03 6.41 -5.89
C SER A 116 6.62 7.59 -6.76
N CYS A 117 7.32 8.71 -6.57
CA CYS A 117 7.25 9.84 -7.47
C CYS A 117 7.91 9.52 -8.81
N SER A 118 7.60 10.34 -9.82
CA SER A 118 8.29 10.26 -11.10
C SER A 118 9.80 10.52 -10.91
N LEU A 119 10.60 9.99 -11.83
CA LEU A 119 12.03 10.28 -11.86
C LEU A 119 12.27 11.80 -11.89
N GLY A 120 13.24 12.26 -11.10
CA GLY A 120 13.55 13.68 -10.89
C GLY A 120 12.70 14.39 -9.84
N GLN A 121 11.69 13.72 -9.26
CA GLN A 121 10.82 14.28 -8.21
C GLN A 121 11.01 13.56 -6.87
N VAL A 122 10.65 14.23 -5.79
CA VAL A 122 10.61 13.71 -4.42
C VAL A 122 9.25 14.01 -3.80
N TYR A 123 8.86 13.25 -2.79
CA TYR A 123 7.59 13.46 -2.12
C TYR A 123 7.67 14.66 -1.16
N ASN A 124 6.76 15.61 -1.32
CA ASN A 124 6.63 16.79 -0.46
C ASN A 124 5.45 16.59 0.51
N GLU A 125 5.75 16.38 1.79
CA GLU A 125 4.70 16.14 2.81
C GLU A 125 3.85 17.38 3.09
N LEU A 126 4.38 18.59 2.88
CA LEU A 126 3.65 19.83 3.14
C LEU A 126 2.55 20.07 2.11
N THR A 127 2.82 19.70 0.86
CA THR A 127 1.83 19.78 -0.24
C THR A 127 1.11 18.46 -0.46
N THR A 128 1.57 17.37 0.16
CA THR A 128 1.11 15.99 -0.01
C THR A 128 1.20 15.50 -1.45
N MET A 129 2.20 15.98 -2.20
CA MET A 129 2.37 15.71 -3.63
C MET A 129 3.84 15.53 -4.01
N CYS A 130 4.11 14.94 -5.17
CA CYS A 130 5.45 14.91 -5.74
C CYS A 130 5.85 16.30 -6.23
N ASP A 131 7.07 16.71 -5.92
CA ASP A 131 7.63 18.01 -6.23
C ASP A 131 9.12 17.88 -6.57
N PHE A 132 9.74 18.96 -7.02
CA PHE A 132 11.17 18.99 -7.27
C PHE A 132 11.97 19.00 -5.95
N PRO A 133 13.16 18.36 -5.91
CA PRO A 133 14.02 18.32 -4.72
C PRO A 133 14.33 19.69 -4.12
N GLU A 134 14.37 20.74 -4.93
CA GLU A 134 14.63 22.11 -4.49
C GLU A 134 13.54 22.65 -3.56
N ASN A 135 12.32 22.14 -3.69
CA ASN A 135 11.16 22.53 -2.89
C ASN A 135 11.01 21.70 -1.60
N VAL A 136 11.85 20.68 -1.40
CA VAL A 136 11.86 19.78 -0.24
C VAL A 136 13.26 19.83 0.39
N PRO A 137 13.51 20.75 1.35
CA PRO A 137 14.85 21.06 1.86
C PRO A 137 15.66 19.84 2.32
N GLU A 138 15.01 18.87 2.96
CA GLU A 138 15.58 17.61 3.44
C GLU A 138 15.98 16.65 2.31
N CYS A 139 15.36 16.78 1.13
CA CYS A 139 15.58 15.92 -0.03
C CYS A 139 16.33 16.60 -1.19
N LYS A 140 16.73 17.87 -1.03
CA LYS A 140 17.41 18.66 -2.07
C LYS A 140 18.67 18.00 -2.64
N GLY A 141 19.39 17.23 -1.84
CA GLY A 141 20.59 16.51 -2.26
C GLY A 141 20.34 15.11 -2.80
N TRP A 142 19.13 14.58 -2.66
CA TRP A 142 18.86 13.14 -2.78
C TRP A 142 19.35 12.56 -4.11
N TYR A 143 18.95 13.14 -5.26
CA TYR A 143 19.38 12.63 -6.57
C TYR A 143 20.89 12.75 -6.85
N LYS A 144 21.61 13.64 -6.16
CA LYS A 144 23.08 13.75 -6.33
C LYS A 144 23.83 12.58 -5.67
N ASP A 145 23.22 12.02 -4.62
CA ASP A 145 23.78 10.91 -3.85
C ASP A 145 23.34 9.54 -4.40
N HIS A 146 22.53 9.50 -5.47
CA HIS A 146 21.99 8.31 -6.12
C HIS A 146 22.52 8.19 -7.57
N PRO A 147 23.73 7.61 -7.77
CA PRO A 147 24.42 7.58 -9.07
C PRO A 147 23.68 6.77 -10.14
N GLU A 148 22.74 5.90 -9.77
CA GLU A 148 21.84 5.20 -10.69
C GLU A 148 20.92 6.15 -11.48
N PHE A 149 20.71 7.38 -10.99
CA PHE A 149 19.91 8.41 -11.66
C PHE A 149 20.76 9.51 -12.28
N ALA A 150 22.08 9.34 -12.34
CA ALA A 150 23.01 10.38 -12.80
C ALA A 150 22.66 10.92 -14.21
N GLU A 151 22.18 10.09 -15.12
CA GLU A 151 21.83 10.49 -16.50
C GLU A 151 20.73 11.57 -16.55
N TYR A 152 19.86 11.64 -15.54
CA TYR A 152 18.79 12.65 -15.46
C TYR A 152 19.25 13.99 -14.87
N TYR A 153 20.42 14.04 -14.24
CA TYR A 153 20.93 15.25 -13.55
C TYR A 153 21.87 16.09 -14.43
N TYR A 154 22.33 15.55 -15.57
CA TYR A 154 23.32 16.20 -16.44
C TYR A 154 22.73 17.00 -17.62
N GLU A 155 21.44 16.85 -17.94
CA GLU A 155 20.85 17.51 -19.11
C GLU A 155 20.46 18.99 -18.87
N ASP A 156 20.30 19.42 -17.61
CA ASP A 156 19.91 20.81 -17.28
C ASP A 156 21.03 21.86 -17.42
N THR A 157 22.24 21.45 -17.86
CA THR A 157 23.29 22.41 -18.23
C THR A 157 23.32 22.75 -19.73
N ASN A 158 22.43 22.19 -20.57
CA ASN A 158 22.44 22.41 -22.02
C ASN A 158 21.08 22.74 -22.65
N LEU A 159 20.19 23.45 -21.95
CA LEU A 159 19.08 24.19 -22.60
C LEU A 159 19.40 25.69 -22.69
N GLY A 160 20.57 25.96 -23.26
CA GLY A 160 20.96 27.25 -23.80
C GLY A 160 21.65 27.03 -25.13
N SER A 161 21.04 27.52 -26.21
CA SER A 161 21.51 27.52 -27.61
C SER A 161 21.56 26.19 -28.36
N ASP A 162 20.49 25.91 -29.11
CA ASP A 162 20.69 25.59 -30.53
C ASP A 162 19.76 26.46 -31.39
N SER A 163 20.27 27.64 -31.74
CA SER A 163 19.91 28.32 -32.97
C SER A 163 20.92 27.89 -34.02
N GLY A 164 20.56 26.89 -34.82
CA GLY A 164 21.36 26.35 -35.91
C GLY A 164 20.48 25.93 -37.07
N THR A 165 20.19 26.88 -37.96
CA THR A 165 19.82 26.63 -39.36
C THR A 165 20.94 25.86 -40.08
N GLU A 166 20.62 24.80 -40.83
CA GLU A 166 20.83 24.68 -42.29
C GLU A 166 20.67 23.24 -42.82
N ASP A 167 19.97 23.15 -43.96
CA ASP A 167 20.20 22.31 -45.13
C ASP A 167 19.99 20.78 -45.12
N THR A 168 18.81 20.39 -45.61
CA THR A 168 18.58 19.11 -46.30
C THR A 168 19.01 19.17 -47.77
N PRO A 169 19.84 18.23 -48.25
CA PRO A 169 19.97 17.94 -49.68
C PRO A 169 19.30 16.60 -50.04
N ALA A 170 18.34 16.63 -50.97
CA ALA A 170 18.07 15.60 -51.99
C ALA A 170 16.89 16.04 -52.88
#